data_AF-A0AAW6F2S2-F1
#
_entry.id   AF-A0AAW6F2S2-F1
#
_cell.length_a   1.000
_cell.length_b   1.000
_cell.length_c   1.000
_cell.angle_alpha   90.00
_cell.angle_beta   90.00
_cell.angle_gamma   90.00
#
_symmetry.space_group_name_H-M   'P 1'
#
loop_
_entity.id
_entity.type
_entity.pdbx_description
1 polymer ?
#
loop_
_entity_poly.entity_id
_entity_poly.type
_entity_poly.pdbx_seq_one_letter_code
_entity_poly.pdbx_strand_id
1 'polypeptide(L)'
;MFTFLPVVGILVEDQNSIYGLEHLKNANLIHICIMYVGLLLAYMKIKQKGYFWEKVNNGDLYIPEKLFEKVACVAVLFVLFQFSFQGHMILSGVDRGIVRSSIGVWGPLTTYVGRFGMPALLSLSTVLYFYIYDHSKKINRQYVIVVICGILVAIMAGGKANIVMMFLPVILQCGGFLKKRYLVTFVLFGALSIVIVGMFQMNMSFAQSVSYNIYRATSLSNMGTLCVWDKFPTGDPQAYMSLLIGLGERIISFLFDVDRHSVEFLKFSLPRYITYLYYGNAQGAIDGVVNLTITSFGEAVYWFGRKFYFIASLIFAFVLYKISIWVFKTRKKDYLLKNVIVSVFFTSLCLGWLNSTSGCFLSYFFGFTSLVYLFGTYMLIKYVLKGSSLNK
;
A
#
# COMPACT_ATOMS: atom_id res chain seq x y z
N MET A 1 7.89 -10.06 -0.57
CA MET A 1 6.55 -10.59 -0.22
C MET A 1 5.55 -10.31 -1.33
N PHE A 2 5.31 -9.03 -1.67
CA PHE A 2 4.29 -8.60 -2.65
C PHE A 2 4.47 -9.09 -4.10
N THR A 3 5.70 -9.38 -4.53
CA THR A 3 6.00 -9.97 -5.86
C THR A 3 6.41 -11.44 -5.77
N PHE A 4 7.04 -11.84 -4.67
CA PHE A 4 7.62 -13.18 -4.49
C PHE A 4 6.60 -14.28 -4.16
N LEU A 5 5.60 -14.01 -3.32
CA LEU A 5 4.58 -15.02 -2.96
C LEU A 5 3.65 -15.39 -4.13
N PRO A 6 3.23 -14.44 -4.99
CA PRO A 6 2.57 -14.78 -6.24
C PRO A 6 3.41 -15.73 -7.10
N VAL A 7 4.74 -15.58 -7.15
CA VAL A 7 5.66 -16.49 -7.86
C VAL A 7 5.72 -17.88 -7.25
N VAL A 8 5.77 -17.99 -5.92
CA VAL A 8 5.61 -19.30 -5.25
C VAL A 8 4.27 -19.95 -5.66
N GLY A 9 3.20 -19.17 -5.78
CA GLY A 9 1.92 -19.65 -6.30
C GLY A 9 1.97 -20.15 -7.73
N ILE A 10 2.63 -19.41 -8.65
CA ILE A 10 2.80 -19.89 -10.02
C ILE A 10 3.59 -21.20 -10.02
N LEU A 11 4.68 -21.28 -9.26
CA LEU A 11 5.57 -22.44 -9.20
C LEU A 11 4.89 -23.69 -8.66
N VAL A 12 3.96 -23.55 -7.70
CA VAL A 12 3.21 -24.65 -7.07
C VAL A 12 1.95 -25.02 -7.87
N GLU A 13 1.45 -24.14 -8.74
CA GLU A 13 0.39 -24.49 -9.69
C GLU A 13 0.95 -25.41 -10.78
N ASP A 14 0.60 -26.70 -10.70
CA ASP A 14 0.90 -27.73 -11.72
C ASP A 14 -0.32 -28.08 -12.59
N GLN A 15 -1.52 -27.57 -12.28
CA GLN A 15 -2.78 -28.07 -12.85
C GLN A 15 -3.67 -27.03 -13.57
N ASN A 16 -3.20 -25.80 -13.79
CA ASN A 16 -3.99 -24.83 -14.56
C ASN A 16 -3.81 -25.06 -16.06
N SER A 17 -4.91 -25.24 -16.79
CA SER A 17 -5.01 -25.45 -18.25
C SER A 17 -4.63 -24.24 -19.11
N ILE A 18 -3.80 -23.33 -18.56
CA ILE A 18 -3.43 -22.07 -19.18
C ILE A 18 -2.20 -22.30 -20.06
N TYR A 19 -2.31 -21.87 -21.32
CA TYR A 19 -1.26 -21.99 -22.33
C TYR A 19 0.04 -21.29 -21.89
N GLY A 20 1.16 -22.02 -21.90
CA GLY A 20 2.49 -21.46 -21.66
C GLY A 20 2.80 -21.12 -20.21
N LEU A 21 2.29 -21.91 -19.25
CA LEU A 21 2.55 -21.73 -17.82
C LEU A 21 4.05 -21.66 -17.46
N GLU A 22 4.88 -22.47 -18.13
CA GLU A 22 6.35 -22.42 -17.95
C GLU A 22 6.95 -21.09 -18.44
N HIS A 23 6.50 -20.59 -19.59
CA HIS A 23 6.91 -19.29 -20.10
C HIS A 23 6.49 -18.15 -19.16
N LEU A 24 5.30 -18.24 -18.57
CA LEU A 24 4.83 -17.31 -17.55
C LEU A 24 5.72 -17.36 -16.29
N LYS A 25 6.02 -18.56 -15.78
CA LYS A 25 6.92 -18.78 -14.62
C LYS A 25 8.26 -18.07 -14.87
N ASN A 26 8.87 -18.32 -16.03
CA ASN A 26 10.14 -17.73 -16.42
C ASN A 26 10.04 -16.20 -16.58
N ALA A 27 8.98 -15.72 -17.23
CA ALA A 27 8.79 -14.28 -17.48
C ALA A 27 8.63 -13.49 -16.18
N ASN A 28 7.81 -14.00 -15.25
CA ASN A 28 7.60 -13.37 -13.96
C ASN A 28 8.89 -13.42 -13.10
N LEU A 29 9.65 -14.52 -13.14
CA LEU A 29 10.94 -14.59 -12.47
C LEU A 29 11.92 -13.53 -13.00
N ILE A 30 12.01 -13.37 -14.32
CA ILE A 30 12.84 -12.33 -14.95
C ILE A 30 12.39 -10.93 -14.50
N HIS A 31 11.08 -10.66 -14.51
CA HIS A 31 10.53 -9.40 -14.01
C HIS A 31 10.99 -9.11 -12.58
N ILE A 32 10.85 -10.10 -11.68
CA ILE A 32 11.29 -9.97 -10.30
C ILE A 32 12.79 -9.72 -10.21
N CYS A 33 13.63 -10.48 -10.92
CA CYS A 33 15.07 -10.27 -10.93
C CYS A 33 15.43 -8.83 -11.32
N ILE A 34 14.82 -8.29 -12.39
CA ILE A 34 15.02 -6.91 -12.82
C ILE A 34 14.64 -5.92 -11.71
N MET A 35 13.48 -6.11 -11.06
CA MET A 35 13.01 -5.26 -9.97
C MET A 35 13.93 -5.31 -8.74
N TYR A 36 14.42 -6.50 -8.38
CA TYR A 36 15.36 -6.68 -7.27
C TYR A 36 16.72 -6.04 -7.56
N VAL A 37 17.22 -6.11 -8.80
CA VAL A 37 18.46 -5.38 -9.20
C VAL A 37 18.29 -3.88 -8.94
N GLY A 38 17.16 -3.27 -9.32
CA GLY A 38 16.88 -1.86 -9.05
C GLY A 38 16.91 -1.52 -7.55
N LEU A 39 16.30 -2.37 -6.71
CA LEU A 39 16.29 -2.20 -5.25
C LEU A 39 17.68 -2.41 -4.63
N LEU A 40 18.45 -3.39 -5.09
CA LEU A 40 19.82 -3.66 -4.63
C LEU A 40 20.74 -2.48 -4.95
N LEU A 41 20.68 -1.94 -6.17
CA LEU A 41 21.44 -0.75 -6.57
C LEU A 41 21.05 0.47 -5.72
N ALA A 42 19.77 0.62 -5.38
CA ALA A 42 19.33 1.69 -4.49
C ALA A 42 19.91 1.51 -3.08
N TYR A 43 19.84 0.30 -2.53
CA TYR A 43 20.39 -0.03 -1.22
C TYR A 43 21.90 0.23 -1.15
N MET A 44 22.66 -0.21 -2.16
CA MET A 44 24.11 0.05 -2.24
C MET A 44 24.40 1.57 -2.20
N LYS A 45 23.65 2.36 -2.96
CA LYS A 45 23.82 3.83 -2.99
C LYS A 45 23.41 4.49 -1.68
N ILE A 46 22.32 4.06 -1.06
CA ILE A 46 21.86 4.53 0.26
C ILE A 46 22.94 4.28 1.31
N LYS A 47 23.51 3.07 1.32
CA LYS A 47 24.59 2.69 2.24
C LYS A 47 25.86 3.50 1.99
N GLN A 48 26.29 3.61 0.72
CA GLN A 48 27.49 4.37 0.34
C GLN A 48 27.38 5.85 0.72
N LYS A 49 26.19 6.45 0.61
CA LYS A 49 25.95 7.86 0.94
C LYS A 49 25.54 8.10 2.39
N GLY A 50 25.37 7.05 3.20
CA GLY A 50 25.01 7.17 4.61
C GLY A 50 23.66 7.87 4.84
N TYR A 51 22.66 7.66 3.97
CA TYR A 51 21.35 8.33 4.08
C TYR A 51 20.46 7.78 5.23
N PHE A 52 21.05 7.37 6.35
CA PHE A 52 20.33 6.92 7.53
C PHE A 52 20.06 8.09 8.47
N TRP A 53 19.10 7.90 9.38
CA TRP A 53 18.85 8.88 10.42
C TRP A 53 20.04 8.94 11.39
N GLU A 54 20.43 10.16 11.74
CA GLU A 54 21.36 10.47 12.82
C GLU A 54 20.56 10.95 14.04
N LYS A 55 21.02 10.58 15.25
CA LYS A 55 20.43 11.12 16.47
C LYS A 55 20.78 12.59 16.61
N VAL A 56 19.78 13.42 16.88
CA VAL A 56 19.96 14.85 17.13
C VAL A 56 19.96 15.07 18.64
N ASN A 57 20.97 15.78 19.16
CA ASN A 57 20.99 16.18 20.56
C ASN A 57 20.02 17.36 20.78
N ASN A 58 19.27 17.30 21.89
CA ASN A 58 18.09 18.12 22.24
C ASN A 58 18.25 19.66 22.23
N GLY A 59 19.43 20.21 21.99
CA GLY A 59 19.74 21.64 22.20
C GLY A 59 18.91 22.65 21.41
N ASP A 60 18.26 22.24 20.32
CA ASP A 60 17.70 23.17 19.32
C ASP A 60 16.17 23.14 19.18
N LEU A 61 15.44 22.40 20.03
CA LEU A 61 14.01 22.13 19.80
C LEU A 61 13.11 22.61 20.95
N TYR A 62 12.27 23.61 20.65
CA TYR A 62 11.30 24.18 21.57
C TYR A 62 10.11 23.22 21.83
N ILE A 63 9.88 22.93 23.13
CA ILE A 63 8.81 22.14 23.78
C ILE A 63 8.36 20.86 23.03
N PRO A 64 9.16 19.77 23.13
CA PRO A 64 8.86 18.43 22.58
C PRO A 64 7.47 17.87 22.90
N GLU A 65 7.01 18.12 24.12
CA GLU A 65 5.82 17.47 24.68
C GLU A 65 4.53 17.96 24.01
N LYS A 66 4.44 19.25 23.69
CA LYS A 66 3.25 19.83 23.05
C LYS A 66 3.08 19.30 21.63
N LEU A 67 4.18 19.03 20.93
CA LEU A 67 4.13 18.44 19.59
C LEU A 67 3.60 17.00 19.64
N PHE A 68 4.16 16.17 20.52
CA PHE A 68 3.71 14.79 20.67
C PHE A 68 2.27 14.69 21.17
N GLU A 69 1.84 15.61 22.03
CA GLU A 69 0.45 15.71 22.49
C GLU A 69 -0.51 16.00 21.34
N LYS A 70 -0.15 16.93 20.44
CA LYS A 70 -0.91 17.19 19.21
C LYS A 70 -0.99 15.93 18.33
N VAL A 71 0.12 15.21 18.12
CA VAL A 71 0.13 13.96 17.34
C VAL A 71 -0.83 12.94 17.94
N ALA A 72 -0.75 12.72 19.26
CA ALA A 72 -1.62 11.78 19.98
C ALA A 72 -3.09 12.20 19.91
N CYS A 73 -3.39 13.48 20.09
CA CYS A 73 -4.75 14.01 19.97
C CYS A 73 -5.35 13.73 18.58
N VAL A 74 -4.61 14.01 17.51
CA VAL A 74 -5.11 13.72 16.15
C VAL A 74 -5.27 12.21 15.90
N ALA A 75 -4.37 11.38 16.44
CA ALA A 75 -4.51 9.93 16.35
C ALA A 75 -5.78 9.41 17.04
N VAL A 76 -6.13 9.98 18.20
CA VAL A 76 -7.39 9.67 18.90
C VAL A 76 -8.61 10.13 18.07
N LEU A 77 -8.55 11.32 17.46
CA LEU A 77 -9.61 11.78 16.56
C LEU A 77 -9.79 10.86 15.36
N PHE A 78 -8.72 10.30 14.80
CA PHE A 78 -8.80 9.31 13.73
C PHE A 78 -9.45 7.99 14.18
N VAL A 79 -9.20 7.54 15.42
CA VAL A 79 -9.91 6.38 15.98
C VAL A 79 -11.41 6.66 16.08
N LEU A 80 -11.79 7.80 16.66
CA LEU A 80 -13.21 8.17 16.80
C LEU A 80 -13.89 8.29 15.44
N PHE A 81 -13.25 8.97 14.49
CA PHE A 81 -13.74 9.09 13.13
C PHE A 81 -13.93 7.70 12.47
N GLN A 82 -12.88 6.87 12.50
CA GLN A 82 -12.93 5.56 11.86
C GLN A 82 -14.02 4.66 12.49
N PHE A 83 -14.21 4.72 13.80
CA PHE A 83 -15.26 3.98 14.51
C PHE A 83 -16.66 4.42 14.05
N SER A 84 -16.92 5.74 14.04
CA SER A 84 -18.23 6.31 13.69
C SER A 84 -18.65 5.99 12.27
N PHE A 85 -17.73 6.02 11.30
CA PHE A 85 -18.10 5.84 9.89
C PHE A 85 -17.99 4.42 9.35
N GLN A 86 -17.09 3.60 9.90
CA GLN A 86 -16.78 2.28 9.31
C GLN A 86 -16.60 1.19 10.35
N GLY A 87 -15.93 1.50 11.47
CA GLY A 87 -15.47 0.53 12.45
C GLY A 87 -16.60 -0.24 13.11
N HIS A 88 -17.69 0.42 13.49
CA HIS A 88 -18.82 -0.25 14.14
C HIS A 88 -19.47 -1.32 13.25
N MET A 89 -19.65 -1.05 11.95
CA MET A 89 -20.21 -2.02 10.99
C MET A 89 -19.29 -3.23 10.77
N ILE A 90 -17.98 -2.99 10.69
CA ILE A 90 -17.00 -4.06 10.54
C ILE A 90 -16.93 -4.92 11.81
N LEU A 91 -17.00 -4.28 12.99
CA LEU A 91 -17.00 -4.97 14.28
C LEU A 91 -18.32 -5.73 14.53
N SER A 92 -19.43 -5.29 13.92
CA SER A 92 -20.71 -6.00 13.95
C SER A 92 -20.83 -7.12 12.91
N GLY A 93 -19.78 -7.39 12.12
CA GLY A 93 -19.71 -8.53 11.20
C GLY A 93 -20.18 -8.27 9.76
N VAL A 94 -20.41 -7.02 9.36
CA VAL A 94 -20.79 -6.69 7.97
C VAL A 94 -19.61 -6.90 7.02
N ASP A 95 -19.87 -7.46 5.82
CA ASP A 95 -18.84 -7.64 4.79
C ASP A 95 -18.21 -6.29 4.41
N ARG A 96 -16.88 -6.26 4.34
CA ARG A 96 -16.08 -5.07 4.04
C ARG A 96 -16.39 -4.48 2.67
N GLY A 97 -16.68 -5.31 1.68
CA GLY A 97 -17.05 -4.85 0.34
C GLY A 97 -18.32 -4.00 0.39
N ILE A 98 -19.31 -4.47 1.15
CA ILE A 98 -20.59 -3.79 1.39
C ILE A 98 -20.38 -2.51 2.20
N VAL A 99 -19.55 -2.56 3.26
CA VAL A 99 -19.22 -1.36 4.03
C VAL A 99 -18.53 -0.30 3.15
N ARG A 100 -17.61 -0.70 2.27
CA ARG A 100 -16.92 0.26 1.38
C ARG A 100 -17.86 0.92 0.37
N SER A 101 -18.81 0.19 -0.19
CA SER A 101 -19.78 0.74 -1.14
C SER A 101 -20.85 1.61 -0.47
N SER A 102 -21.19 1.32 0.80
CA SER A 102 -22.26 2.04 1.54
C SER A 102 -21.84 3.34 2.22
N ILE A 103 -20.55 3.56 2.51
CA ILE A 103 -20.07 4.79 3.19
C ILE A 103 -20.31 6.07 2.33
N GLY A 104 -20.48 5.93 1.02
CA GLY A 104 -20.82 7.05 0.12
C GLY A 104 -19.74 8.14 0.10
N VAL A 105 -20.15 9.40 0.34
CA VAL A 105 -19.27 10.59 0.27
C VAL A 105 -18.13 10.55 1.29
N TRP A 106 -18.28 9.80 2.38
CA TRP A 106 -17.25 9.67 3.43
C TRP A 106 -16.17 8.63 3.11
N GLY A 107 -16.36 7.81 2.07
CA GLY A 107 -15.44 6.72 1.71
C GLY A 107 -14.01 7.18 1.39
N PRO A 108 -13.84 8.30 0.66
CA PRO A 108 -12.52 8.89 0.47
C PRO A 108 -11.83 9.29 1.78
N LEU A 109 -12.58 9.81 2.75
CA LEU A 109 -12.01 10.27 4.02
C LEU A 109 -11.60 9.10 4.93
N THR A 110 -12.40 8.03 5.00
CA THR A 110 -12.02 6.79 5.72
C THR A 110 -10.80 6.13 5.06
N THR A 111 -10.73 6.15 3.72
CA THR A 111 -9.55 5.67 2.98
C THR A 111 -8.32 6.51 3.27
N TYR A 112 -8.46 7.84 3.30
CA TYR A 112 -7.38 8.75 3.67
C TYR A 112 -6.86 8.47 5.08
N VAL A 113 -7.73 8.38 6.08
CA VAL A 113 -7.35 8.11 7.48
C VAL A 113 -6.58 6.79 7.58
N GLY A 114 -7.11 5.72 6.97
CA GLY A 114 -6.52 4.38 7.06
C GLY A 114 -5.24 4.19 6.24
N ARG A 115 -5.09 4.85 5.09
CA ARG A 115 -3.96 4.62 4.17
C ARG A 115 -2.92 5.74 4.13
N PHE A 116 -3.24 6.94 4.58
CA PHE A 116 -2.35 8.10 4.46
C PHE A 116 -2.19 8.85 5.78
N GLY A 117 -3.28 9.27 6.41
CA GLY A 117 -3.27 10.07 7.64
C GLY A 117 -2.60 9.35 8.82
N MET A 118 -3.14 8.21 9.24
CA MET A 118 -2.57 7.46 10.38
C MET A 118 -1.15 6.94 10.10
N PRO A 119 -0.83 6.37 8.91
CA PRO A 119 0.54 6.08 8.51
C PRO A 119 1.51 7.26 8.62
N ALA A 120 1.07 8.47 8.30
CA ALA A 120 1.88 9.69 8.41
C ALA A 120 2.16 10.06 9.88
N LEU A 121 1.15 9.98 10.75
CA LEU A 121 1.31 10.23 12.18
C LEU A 121 2.24 9.19 12.84
N LEU A 122 2.12 7.93 12.44
CA LEU A 122 3.03 6.87 12.89
C LEU A 122 4.46 7.11 12.41
N SER A 123 4.64 7.43 11.12
CA SER A 123 5.95 7.78 10.56
C SER A 123 6.58 8.95 11.32
N LEU A 124 5.84 10.03 11.52
CA LEU A 124 6.30 11.22 12.24
C LEU A 124 6.64 10.91 13.69
N SER A 125 5.75 10.23 14.42
CA SER A 125 5.96 9.91 15.84
C SER A 125 7.15 8.99 16.04
N THR A 126 7.37 8.03 15.13
CA THR A 126 8.56 7.17 15.15
C THR A 126 9.84 7.98 14.97
N VAL A 127 9.88 8.93 14.02
CA VAL A 127 11.07 9.77 13.83
C VAL A 127 11.32 10.62 15.08
N LEU A 128 10.28 11.27 15.59
CA LEU A 128 10.39 12.12 16.76
C LEU A 128 10.85 11.33 18.01
N TYR A 129 10.30 10.13 18.22
CA TYR A 129 10.61 9.30 19.39
C TYR A 129 12.03 8.73 19.38
N PHE A 130 12.49 8.20 18.24
CA PHE A 130 13.76 7.46 18.19
C PHE A 130 14.99 8.32 17.89
N TYR A 131 14.80 9.46 17.21
CA TYR A 131 15.91 10.21 16.62
C TYR A 131 16.02 11.66 17.08
N ILE A 132 14.94 12.23 17.60
CA ILE A 132 14.88 13.67 17.86
C ILE A 132 14.75 13.96 19.36
N TYR A 133 13.87 13.26 20.09
CA TYR A 133 13.62 13.55 21.49
C TYR A 133 14.18 12.50 22.45
N ASP A 134 14.46 12.94 23.68
CA ASP A 134 14.80 12.05 24.78
C ASP A 134 13.55 11.36 25.33
N HIS A 135 13.72 10.12 25.80
CA HIS A 135 12.65 9.23 26.23
C HIS A 135 12.05 9.60 27.60
N SER A 136 11.48 10.79 27.74
CA SER A 136 10.72 11.16 28.94
C SER A 136 9.51 10.25 29.13
N LYS A 137 9.08 10.03 30.37
CA LYS A 137 7.89 9.20 30.68
C LYS A 137 6.65 9.66 29.92
N LYS A 138 6.48 10.97 29.74
CA LYS A 138 5.33 11.56 29.03
C LYS A 138 5.39 11.31 27.53
N ILE A 139 6.55 11.49 26.90
CA ILE A 139 6.76 11.20 25.47
C ILE A 139 6.55 9.71 25.20
N ASN A 140 7.04 8.82 26.07
CA ASN A 140 6.81 7.38 25.96
C ASN A 140 5.30 7.05 26.01
N ARG A 141 4.58 7.59 27.00
CA ARG A 141 3.11 7.42 27.08
C ARG A 141 2.40 7.90 25.82
N GLN A 142 2.75 9.08 25.29
CA GLN A 142 2.14 9.63 24.09
C GLN A 142 2.45 8.79 22.84
N TYR A 143 3.68 8.30 22.69
CA TYR A 143 4.06 7.40 21.61
C TYR A 143 3.27 6.09 21.66
N VAL A 144 3.14 5.48 22.84
CA VAL A 144 2.34 4.26 23.03
C VAL A 144 0.88 4.49 22.65
N ILE A 145 0.29 5.63 23.03
CA ILE A 145 -1.09 5.99 22.63
C ILE A 145 -1.20 6.02 21.10
N VAL A 146 -0.28 6.68 20.40
CA VAL A 146 -0.30 6.75 18.92
C VAL A 146 -0.22 5.35 18.29
N VAL A 147 0.64 4.47 18.83
CA VAL A 147 0.75 3.08 18.36
C VAL A 147 -0.55 2.31 18.56
N ILE A 148 -1.17 2.41 19.75
CA ILE A 148 -2.45 1.76 20.05
C ILE A 148 -3.55 2.30 19.11
N CYS A 149 -3.64 3.61 18.92
CA CYS A 149 -4.57 4.22 17.97
C CYS A 149 -4.37 3.67 16.56
N GLY A 150 -3.12 3.49 16.11
CA GLY A 150 -2.83 2.87 14.81
C GLY A 150 -3.37 1.45 14.68
N ILE A 151 -3.18 0.62 15.71
CA ILE A 151 -3.74 -0.75 15.72
C ILE A 151 -5.27 -0.70 15.64
N LEU A 152 -5.92 0.16 16.42
CA LEU A 152 -7.38 0.30 16.43
C LEU A 152 -7.92 0.75 15.07
N VAL A 153 -7.34 1.79 14.46
CA VAL A 153 -7.74 2.24 13.10
C VAL A 153 -7.55 1.12 12.09
N ALA A 154 -6.45 0.38 12.16
CA ALA A 154 -6.18 -0.72 11.22
C ALA A 154 -7.18 -1.89 11.37
N ILE A 155 -7.59 -2.23 12.59
CA ILE A 155 -8.63 -3.22 12.87
C ILE A 155 -9.98 -2.75 12.30
N MET A 156 -10.36 -1.51 12.60
CA MET A 156 -11.62 -0.88 12.16
C MET A 156 -11.68 -0.58 10.66
N ALA A 157 -10.54 -0.55 9.96
CA ALA A 157 -10.51 -0.53 8.50
C ALA A 157 -10.72 -1.93 7.87
N GLY A 158 -10.94 -2.96 8.71
CA GLY A 158 -11.03 -4.36 8.35
C GLY A 158 -9.65 -5.03 8.39
N GLY A 159 -9.15 -5.39 9.57
CA GLY A 159 -7.75 -5.84 9.75
C GLY A 159 -7.40 -7.21 9.12
N LYS A 160 -6.26 -7.29 8.42
CA LYS A 160 -5.32 -8.42 8.20
C LYS A 160 -4.07 -7.79 7.55
N ALA A 161 -4.19 -7.38 6.29
CA ALA A 161 -3.14 -6.64 5.57
C ALA A 161 -3.05 -5.16 5.97
N ASN A 162 -4.15 -4.53 6.40
CA ASN A 162 -4.16 -3.11 6.78
C ASN A 162 -3.26 -2.79 7.98
N ILE A 163 -3.15 -3.71 8.95
CA ILE A 163 -2.22 -3.56 10.10
C ILE A 163 -0.80 -3.50 9.58
N VAL A 164 -0.41 -4.46 8.73
CA VAL A 164 0.94 -4.49 8.14
C VAL A 164 1.20 -3.20 7.35
N MET A 165 0.30 -2.83 6.44
CA MET A 165 0.46 -1.65 5.58
C MET A 165 0.55 -0.35 6.39
N MET A 166 -0.22 -0.21 7.47
CA MET A 166 -0.23 0.99 8.30
C MET A 166 1.08 1.17 9.09
N PHE A 167 1.75 0.06 9.43
CA PHE A 167 3.00 0.07 10.18
C PHE A 167 4.26 -0.03 9.30
N LEU A 168 4.14 -0.24 7.98
CA LEU A 168 5.27 -0.17 7.06
C LEU A 168 6.08 1.14 7.15
N PRO A 169 5.46 2.33 7.30
CA PRO A 169 6.22 3.56 7.53
C PRO A 169 7.08 3.51 8.79
N VAL A 170 6.59 2.91 9.88
CA VAL A 170 7.35 2.77 11.14
C VAL A 170 8.61 1.94 10.91
N ILE A 171 8.46 0.78 10.26
CA ILE A 171 9.59 -0.12 9.94
C ILE A 171 10.59 0.59 9.04
N LEU A 172 10.09 1.30 8.03
CA LEU A 172 10.91 2.06 7.09
C LEU A 172 11.78 3.07 7.87
N GLN A 173 11.18 3.87 8.77
CA GLN A 173 11.93 4.84 9.57
C GLN A 173 12.96 4.17 10.48
N CYS A 174 12.58 3.08 11.16
CA CYS A 174 13.45 2.32 12.06
C CYS A 174 14.51 1.45 11.37
N GLY A 175 14.59 1.42 10.03
CA GLY A 175 15.42 0.48 9.28
C GLY A 175 16.92 0.48 9.65
N GLY A 176 17.45 1.57 10.22
CA GLY A 176 18.83 1.62 10.72
C GLY A 176 19.07 0.95 12.08
N PHE A 177 18.02 0.71 12.87
CA PHE A 177 18.08 0.22 14.26
C PHE A 177 17.51 -1.19 14.42
N LEU A 178 16.70 -1.64 13.45
CA LEU A 178 16.09 -2.95 13.46
C LEU A 178 17.17 -4.04 13.31
N LYS A 179 17.61 -4.60 14.45
CA LYS A 179 18.37 -5.85 14.46
C LYS A 179 17.53 -6.91 13.72
N LYS A 180 18.18 -7.77 12.92
CA LYS A 180 17.52 -8.83 12.13
C LYS A 180 16.45 -9.60 12.93
N ARG A 181 16.71 -9.89 14.22
CA ARG A 181 15.75 -10.55 15.12
C ARG A 181 14.40 -9.84 15.23
N TYR A 182 14.38 -8.52 15.37
CA TYR A 182 13.15 -7.74 15.55
C TYR A 182 12.34 -7.64 14.26
N LEU A 183 13.04 -7.59 13.11
CA LEU A 183 12.39 -7.66 11.80
C LEU A 183 11.70 -9.02 11.63
N VAL A 184 12.37 -10.12 12.00
CA VAL A 184 11.79 -11.47 11.95
C VAL A 184 10.58 -11.57 12.89
N THR A 185 10.68 -11.09 14.13
CA THR A 185 9.54 -11.08 15.07
C THR A 185 8.37 -10.27 14.53
N PHE A 186 8.62 -9.10 13.94
CA PHE A 186 7.56 -8.28 13.34
C PHE A 186 6.88 -8.99 12.16
N VAL A 187 7.65 -9.60 11.27
CA VAL A 187 7.11 -10.37 10.13
C VAL A 187 6.28 -11.55 10.61
N LEU A 188 6.77 -12.30 11.62
CA LEU A 188 6.03 -13.41 12.23
C LEU A 188 4.75 -12.94 12.90
N PHE A 189 4.79 -11.86 13.68
CA PHE A 189 3.60 -11.29 14.32
C PHE A 189 2.59 -10.78 13.29
N GLY A 190 3.06 -10.11 12.23
CA GLY A 190 2.24 -9.68 11.11
C GLY A 190 1.56 -10.86 10.42
N ALA A 191 2.31 -11.91 10.08
CA ALA A 191 1.78 -13.14 9.48
C ALA A 191 0.76 -13.84 10.41
N LEU A 192 1.07 -13.96 11.70
CA LEU A 192 0.19 -14.55 12.71
C LEU A 192 -1.11 -13.74 12.85
N SER A 193 -1.03 -12.40 12.84
CA SER A 193 -2.21 -11.54 12.93
C SER A 193 -3.17 -11.73 11.76
N ILE A 194 -2.64 -11.97 10.55
CA ILE A 194 -3.44 -12.27 9.36
C ILE A 194 -4.21 -13.58 9.54
N VAL A 195 -3.55 -14.61 10.09
CA VAL A 195 -4.16 -15.91 10.37
C VAL A 195 -5.22 -15.81 11.46
N ILE A 196 -4.90 -15.18 12.59
CA ILE A 196 -5.82 -15.05 13.73
C ILE A 196 -7.07 -14.27 13.34
N VAL A 197 -6.91 -13.12 12.69
CA VAL A 197 -8.08 -12.34 12.26
C VAL A 197 -8.89 -13.10 11.21
N GLY A 198 -8.25 -13.96 10.41
CA GLY A 198 -8.95 -14.86 9.49
C GLY A 198 -9.85 -15.87 10.17
N MET A 199 -9.40 -16.44 11.29
CA MET A 199 -10.22 -17.37 12.08
C MET A 199 -11.47 -16.68 12.58
N PHE A 200 -11.31 -15.53 13.23
CA PHE A 200 -12.42 -14.81 13.86
C PHE A 200 -13.44 -14.26 12.85
N GLN A 201 -12.98 -13.75 11.71
CA GLN A 201 -13.89 -13.12 10.74
C GLN A 201 -14.59 -14.12 9.82
N MET A 202 -13.97 -15.27 9.56
CA MET A 202 -14.53 -16.28 8.64
C MET A 202 -15.08 -17.50 9.37
N ASN A 203 -15.05 -17.48 10.72
CA ASN A 203 -15.44 -18.60 11.57
C ASN A 203 -14.76 -19.92 11.16
N MET A 204 -13.44 -19.86 10.93
CA MET A 204 -12.62 -20.99 10.47
C MET A 204 -11.64 -21.43 11.56
N SER A 205 -11.24 -22.71 11.57
CA SER A 205 -10.18 -23.20 12.46
C SER A 205 -8.82 -22.57 12.13
N PHE A 206 -7.85 -22.65 13.05
CA PHE A 206 -6.50 -22.11 12.83
C PHE A 206 -5.86 -22.71 11.57
N ALA A 207 -5.91 -24.04 11.43
CA ALA A 207 -5.36 -24.74 10.27
C ALA A 207 -6.04 -24.31 8.97
N GLN A 208 -7.37 -24.19 8.97
CA GLN A 208 -8.13 -23.72 7.81
C GLN A 208 -7.76 -22.27 7.44
N SER A 209 -7.60 -21.39 8.44
CA SER A 209 -7.17 -20.00 8.21
C SER A 209 -5.74 -19.92 7.67
N VAL A 210 -4.82 -20.75 8.15
CA VAL A 210 -3.46 -20.85 7.59
C VAL A 210 -3.53 -21.25 6.12
N SER A 211 -4.20 -22.37 5.79
CA SER A 211 -4.33 -22.87 4.43
C SER A 211 -4.99 -21.85 3.51
N TYR A 212 -6.06 -21.19 3.97
CA TYR A 212 -6.75 -20.14 3.23
C TYR A 212 -5.84 -18.93 2.94
N ASN A 213 -5.09 -18.43 3.94
CA ASN A 213 -4.21 -17.29 3.72
C ASN A 213 -2.99 -17.65 2.85
N ILE A 214 -2.49 -18.89 2.92
CA ILE A 214 -1.46 -19.39 1.98
C ILE A 214 -2.02 -19.40 0.57
N TYR A 215 -3.16 -20.07 0.34
CA TYR A 215 -3.84 -20.10 -0.97
C TYR A 215 -4.09 -18.70 -1.54
N ARG A 216 -4.48 -17.75 -0.67
CA ARG A 216 -4.67 -16.35 -1.08
C ARG A 216 -3.38 -15.64 -1.46
N ALA A 217 -2.30 -15.88 -0.73
CA ALA A 217 -1.00 -15.27 -0.98
C ALA A 217 -0.28 -15.90 -2.17
N THR A 218 -0.69 -17.10 -2.60
CA THR A 218 -0.15 -17.83 -3.74
C THR A 218 -1.11 -17.76 -4.93
N SER A 219 -2.01 -18.73 -5.06
CA SER A 219 -2.88 -18.94 -6.21
C SER A 219 -3.82 -17.76 -6.49
N LEU A 220 -4.55 -17.27 -5.48
CA LEU A 220 -5.53 -16.19 -5.71
C LEU A 220 -4.84 -14.87 -6.13
N SER A 221 -3.69 -14.56 -5.53
CA SER A 221 -2.91 -13.37 -5.89
C SER A 221 -2.33 -13.45 -7.30
N ASN A 222 -2.09 -14.68 -7.79
CA ASN A 222 -1.58 -14.93 -9.12
C ASN A 222 -2.68 -14.92 -10.20
N MET A 223 -3.92 -15.26 -9.85
CA MET A 223 -5.02 -15.39 -10.80
C MET A 223 -5.17 -14.17 -11.74
N GLY A 224 -5.12 -12.95 -11.20
CA GLY A 224 -5.20 -11.75 -12.06
C GLY A 224 -4.03 -11.63 -13.04
N THR A 225 -2.84 -12.04 -12.63
CA THR A 225 -1.64 -12.04 -13.48
C THR A 225 -1.71 -13.11 -14.57
N LEU A 226 -2.19 -14.31 -14.22
CA LEU A 226 -2.47 -15.40 -15.16
C LEU A 226 -3.46 -14.98 -16.24
N CYS A 227 -4.58 -14.38 -15.84
CA CYS A 227 -5.62 -13.95 -16.77
C CYS A 227 -5.12 -12.84 -17.72
N VAL A 228 -4.29 -11.92 -17.23
CA VAL A 228 -3.65 -10.91 -18.09
C VAL A 228 -2.67 -11.54 -19.07
N TRP A 229 -1.87 -12.50 -18.62
CA TRP A 229 -0.96 -13.24 -19.48
C TRP A 229 -1.71 -13.94 -20.60
N ASP A 230 -2.78 -14.65 -20.26
CA ASP A 230 -3.64 -15.34 -21.23
C ASP A 230 -4.28 -14.36 -22.22
N LYS A 231 -4.93 -13.30 -21.70
CA LYS A 231 -5.71 -12.36 -22.49
C LYS A 231 -4.89 -11.48 -23.44
N PHE A 232 -3.67 -11.08 -23.05
CA PHE A 232 -2.88 -10.07 -23.76
C PHE A 232 -1.53 -10.61 -24.23
N PRO A 233 -1.50 -11.54 -25.20
CA PRO A 233 -0.25 -12.09 -25.73
C PRO A 233 0.68 -11.03 -26.31
N THR A 234 0.11 -10.01 -26.95
CA THR A 234 0.81 -8.91 -27.62
C THR A 234 0.66 -7.56 -26.91
N GLY A 235 0.06 -7.54 -25.72
CA GLY A 235 -0.39 -6.30 -25.07
C GLY A 235 -1.72 -5.81 -25.64
N ASP A 236 -2.35 -4.86 -24.95
CA ASP A 236 -3.59 -4.22 -25.37
C ASP A 236 -3.29 -2.93 -26.16
N PRO A 237 -3.74 -2.80 -27.41
CA PRO A 237 -3.66 -1.53 -28.15
C PRO A 237 -4.33 -0.35 -27.42
N GLN A 238 -5.28 -0.63 -26.54
CA GLN A 238 -6.01 0.37 -25.74
C GLN A 238 -5.45 0.52 -24.32
N ALA A 239 -4.26 -0.01 -24.02
CA ALA A 239 -3.66 0.08 -22.68
C ALA A 239 -3.57 1.53 -22.15
N TYR A 240 -3.41 2.50 -23.05
CA TYR A 240 -3.37 3.93 -22.71
C TYR A 240 -4.63 4.44 -22.01
N MET A 241 -5.79 3.81 -22.17
CA MET A 241 -7.02 4.18 -21.46
C MET A 241 -6.87 4.03 -19.94
N SER A 242 -6.04 3.10 -19.48
CA SER A 242 -5.73 2.93 -18.06
C SER A 242 -4.94 4.11 -17.45
N LEU A 243 -4.42 5.04 -18.25
CA LEU A 243 -3.87 6.31 -17.73
C LEU A 243 -4.97 7.17 -17.11
N LEU A 244 -6.18 7.12 -17.68
CA LEU A 244 -7.28 8.01 -17.31
C LEU A 244 -7.92 7.63 -15.98
N ILE A 245 -7.78 6.37 -15.53
CA ILE A 245 -8.31 5.91 -14.24
C ILE A 245 -7.80 6.73 -13.06
N GLY A 246 -6.68 7.43 -13.23
CA GLY A 246 -6.09 8.32 -12.23
C GLY A 246 -6.97 9.54 -11.93
N LEU A 247 -7.81 9.97 -12.87
CA LEU A 247 -8.78 11.04 -12.66
C LEU A 247 -9.89 10.63 -11.66
N GLY A 248 -10.16 9.34 -11.56
CA GLY A 248 -11.25 8.80 -10.75
C GLY A 248 -12.50 8.51 -11.59
N GLU A 249 -13.22 7.46 -11.20
CA GLU A 249 -14.22 6.84 -12.06
C GLU A 249 -15.40 7.75 -12.41
N ARG A 250 -15.82 8.60 -11.47
CA ARG A 250 -16.91 9.56 -11.71
C ARG A 250 -16.53 10.65 -12.72
N ILE A 251 -15.28 11.12 -12.67
CA ILE A 251 -14.79 12.14 -13.61
C ILE A 251 -14.70 11.55 -15.00
N ILE A 252 -14.20 10.33 -15.14
CA ILE A 252 -14.13 9.63 -16.43
C ILE A 252 -15.53 9.41 -16.98
N SER A 253 -16.46 8.91 -16.17
CA SER A 253 -17.84 8.68 -16.58
C SER A 253 -18.49 9.96 -17.11
N PHE A 254 -18.26 11.09 -16.44
CA PHE A 254 -18.72 12.40 -16.90
C PHE A 254 -18.03 12.89 -18.18
N LEU A 255 -16.69 12.79 -18.27
CA LEU A 255 -15.91 13.32 -19.40
C LEU A 255 -16.11 12.53 -20.69
N PHE A 256 -16.33 11.22 -20.59
CA PHE A 256 -16.45 10.33 -21.74
C PHE A 256 -17.90 9.92 -22.03
N ASP A 257 -18.85 10.41 -21.24
CA ASP A 257 -20.28 10.04 -21.34
C ASP A 257 -20.51 8.52 -21.32
N VAL A 258 -19.77 7.82 -20.45
CA VAL A 258 -19.87 6.36 -20.26
C VAL A 258 -20.37 6.08 -18.86
N ASP A 259 -21.44 5.31 -18.73
CA ASP A 259 -21.92 4.88 -17.41
C ASP A 259 -20.84 4.06 -16.68
N ARG A 260 -20.50 4.48 -15.46
CA ARG A 260 -19.56 3.78 -14.56
C ARG A 260 -19.94 2.32 -14.30
N HIS A 261 -21.24 2.02 -14.36
CA HIS A 261 -21.82 0.70 -14.15
C HIS A 261 -22.10 -0.03 -15.48
N SER A 262 -21.27 0.22 -16.50
CA SER A 262 -21.34 -0.47 -17.79
C SER A 262 -20.10 -1.33 -18.06
N VAL A 263 -20.24 -2.26 -19.00
CA VAL A 263 -19.13 -3.07 -19.54
C VAL A 263 -18.12 -2.17 -20.28
N GLU A 264 -18.59 -1.12 -20.95
CA GLU A 264 -17.74 -0.20 -21.70
C GLU A 264 -16.74 0.52 -20.79
N PHE A 265 -17.19 0.90 -19.59
CA PHE A 265 -16.35 1.55 -18.59
C PHE A 265 -15.16 0.68 -18.14
N LEU A 266 -15.27 -0.64 -18.26
CA LEU A 266 -14.22 -1.55 -17.81
C LEU A 266 -12.88 -1.35 -18.53
N LYS A 267 -12.89 -0.78 -19.75
CA LYS A 267 -11.67 -0.44 -20.51
C LYS A 267 -10.73 0.50 -19.77
N PHE A 268 -11.25 1.30 -18.83
CA PHE A 268 -10.43 2.20 -18.00
C PHE A 268 -9.78 1.49 -16.81
N SER A 269 -10.24 0.31 -16.41
CA SER A 269 -9.78 -0.39 -15.19
C SER A 269 -9.43 -1.84 -15.48
N LEU A 270 -8.14 -2.10 -15.70
CA LEU A 270 -7.62 -3.43 -16.00
C LEU A 270 -8.06 -4.50 -14.97
N PRO A 271 -8.00 -4.25 -13.64
CA PRO A 271 -8.50 -5.20 -12.64
C PRO A 271 -9.97 -5.57 -12.83
N ARG A 272 -10.85 -4.58 -13.03
CA ARG A 272 -12.29 -4.83 -13.18
C ARG A 272 -12.57 -5.55 -14.50
N TYR A 273 -11.87 -5.17 -15.57
CA TYR A 273 -11.99 -5.83 -16.86
C TYR A 273 -11.62 -7.31 -16.82
N ILE A 274 -10.46 -7.64 -16.24
CA ILE A 274 -10.04 -9.04 -16.07
C ILE A 274 -10.98 -9.81 -15.14
N THR A 275 -11.49 -9.18 -14.09
CA THR A 275 -12.50 -9.80 -13.19
C THR A 275 -13.77 -10.15 -13.94
N TYR A 276 -14.28 -9.23 -14.76
CA TYR A 276 -15.46 -9.45 -15.58
C TYR A 276 -15.28 -10.63 -16.53
N LEU A 277 -14.09 -10.78 -17.12
CA LEU A 277 -13.80 -11.84 -18.08
C LEU A 277 -13.56 -13.22 -17.44
N TYR A 278 -12.93 -13.30 -16.26
CA TYR A 278 -12.38 -14.56 -15.74
C TYR A 278 -12.85 -14.98 -14.34
N TYR A 279 -13.44 -14.09 -13.52
CA TYR A 279 -13.69 -14.37 -12.09
C TYR A 279 -15.11 -14.84 -11.77
N GLY A 280 -15.98 -15.01 -12.78
CA GLY A 280 -17.34 -15.53 -12.60
C GLY A 280 -18.33 -14.59 -11.90
N ASN A 281 -17.91 -13.39 -11.48
CA ASN A 281 -18.76 -12.36 -10.88
C ASN A 281 -18.74 -11.08 -11.73
N ALA A 282 -19.37 -11.15 -12.90
CA ALA A 282 -19.44 -10.07 -13.86
C ALA A 282 -20.11 -8.81 -13.28
N GLN A 283 -21.24 -8.98 -12.58
CA GLN A 283 -21.98 -7.87 -11.99
C GLN A 283 -21.18 -7.17 -10.90
N GLY A 284 -20.51 -7.91 -10.02
CA GLY A 284 -19.63 -7.32 -9.00
C GLY A 284 -18.45 -6.54 -9.59
N ALA A 285 -17.95 -6.94 -10.77
CA ALA A 285 -16.93 -6.20 -11.50
C ALA A 285 -17.49 -4.91 -12.14
N ILE A 286 -18.71 -4.96 -12.68
CA ILE A 286 -19.45 -3.80 -13.20
C ILE A 286 -19.79 -2.81 -12.09
N ASP A 287 -20.11 -3.29 -10.89
CA ASP A 287 -20.43 -2.43 -9.74
C ASP A 287 -19.19 -1.93 -8.99
N GLY A 288 -18.01 -2.48 -9.31
CA GLY A 288 -16.75 -2.15 -8.64
C GLY A 288 -16.64 -2.71 -7.21
N VAL A 289 -17.48 -3.69 -6.87
CA VAL A 289 -17.50 -4.37 -5.56
C VAL A 289 -16.45 -5.48 -5.51
N VAL A 290 -16.14 -6.10 -6.66
CA VAL A 290 -15.18 -7.20 -6.77
C VAL A 290 -14.14 -6.87 -7.84
N ASN A 291 -12.87 -7.09 -7.51
CA ASN A 291 -11.77 -7.01 -8.47
C ASN A 291 -10.65 -8.01 -8.15
N LEU A 292 -10.11 -8.63 -9.20
CA LEU A 292 -8.90 -9.43 -9.16
C LEU A 292 -7.70 -8.53 -8.92
N THR A 293 -6.76 -9.03 -8.11
CA THR A 293 -5.50 -8.34 -7.89
C THR A 293 -4.59 -8.58 -9.10
N ILE A 294 -4.10 -7.49 -9.70
CA ILE A 294 -3.14 -7.54 -10.80
C ILE A 294 -1.86 -6.88 -10.33
N THR A 295 -0.75 -7.62 -10.39
CA THR A 295 0.57 -7.14 -9.95
C THR A 295 1.22 -6.22 -10.99
N SER A 296 2.34 -5.57 -10.65
CA SER A 296 3.15 -4.81 -11.61
C SER A 296 3.62 -5.65 -12.81
N PHE A 297 3.76 -6.97 -12.67
CA PHE A 297 4.08 -7.83 -13.80
C PHE A 297 2.89 -7.96 -14.76
N GLY A 298 1.67 -8.11 -14.23
CA GLY A 298 0.45 -8.06 -15.05
C GLY A 298 0.35 -6.73 -15.80
N GLU A 299 0.65 -5.60 -15.15
CA GLU A 299 0.73 -4.31 -15.84
C GLU A 299 1.74 -4.30 -17.00
N ALA A 300 2.94 -4.86 -16.78
CA ALA A 300 3.97 -4.93 -17.81
C ALA A 300 3.50 -5.72 -19.05
N VAL A 301 2.82 -6.84 -18.83
CA VAL A 301 2.25 -7.66 -19.92
C VAL A 301 1.08 -6.95 -20.59
N TYR A 302 0.23 -6.25 -19.83
CA TYR A 302 -0.89 -5.49 -20.39
C TYR A 302 -0.42 -4.43 -21.40
N TRP A 303 0.66 -3.71 -21.08
CA TRP A 303 1.19 -2.64 -21.95
C TRP A 303 2.09 -3.13 -23.08
N PHE A 304 2.91 -4.16 -22.85
CA PHE A 304 3.98 -4.55 -23.79
C PHE A 304 3.86 -5.99 -24.32
N GLY A 305 2.90 -6.77 -23.83
CA GLY A 305 2.72 -8.18 -24.17
C GLY A 305 3.81 -9.10 -23.65
N ARG A 306 3.67 -10.39 -23.97
CA ARG A 306 4.55 -11.47 -23.48
C ARG A 306 5.98 -11.37 -24.01
N LYS A 307 6.18 -10.75 -25.18
CA LYS A 307 7.51 -10.62 -25.79
C LYS A 307 8.32 -9.46 -25.24
N PHE A 308 7.67 -8.35 -24.83
CA PHE A 308 8.37 -7.10 -24.49
C PHE A 308 8.09 -6.59 -23.06
N TYR A 309 7.43 -7.38 -22.19
CA TYR A 309 7.18 -7.02 -20.78
C TYR A 309 8.44 -6.57 -20.01
N PHE A 310 9.63 -7.05 -20.40
CA PHE A 310 10.89 -6.66 -19.77
C PHE A 310 11.20 -5.16 -19.92
N ILE A 311 10.68 -4.49 -20.96
CA ILE A 311 10.84 -3.05 -21.15
C ILE A 311 10.17 -2.29 -20.01
N ALA A 312 8.90 -2.59 -19.73
CA ALA A 312 8.21 -2.05 -18.56
C ALA A 312 8.92 -2.44 -17.26
N SER A 313 9.41 -3.67 -17.14
CA SER A 313 10.14 -4.14 -15.96
C SER A 313 11.40 -3.29 -15.69
N LEU A 314 12.15 -2.92 -16.72
CA LEU A 314 13.33 -2.04 -16.60
C LEU A 314 12.94 -0.62 -16.17
N ILE A 315 11.86 -0.06 -16.76
CA ILE A 315 11.32 1.25 -16.36
C ILE A 315 10.92 1.20 -14.88
N PHE A 316 10.20 0.15 -14.47
CA PHE A 316 9.74 -0.04 -13.11
C PHE A 316 10.91 -0.18 -12.12
N ALA A 317 11.95 -0.92 -12.48
CA ALA A 317 13.16 -1.05 -11.67
C ALA A 317 13.89 0.29 -11.51
N PHE A 318 13.97 1.10 -12.57
CA PHE A 318 14.54 2.44 -12.50
C PHE A 318 13.72 3.38 -11.61
N VAL A 319 12.39 3.34 -11.72
CA VAL A 319 11.47 4.11 -10.89
C VAL A 319 11.62 3.69 -9.42
N LEU A 320 11.62 2.39 -9.12
CA LEU A 320 11.87 1.87 -7.78
C LEU A 320 13.23 2.34 -7.23
N TYR A 321 14.27 2.30 -8.05
CA TYR A 321 15.60 2.78 -7.67
C TYR A 321 15.56 4.25 -7.23
N LYS A 322 14.93 5.12 -8.04
CA LYS A 322 14.84 6.55 -7.75
C LYS A 322 14.02 6.85 -6.50
N ILE A 323 12.82 6.25 -6.39
CA ILE A 323 11.93 6.48 -5.25
C ILE A 323 12.58 5.96 -3.95
N SER A 324 13.20 4.78 -3.98
CA SER A 324 13.88 4.21 -2.80
C SER A 324 14.99 5.14 -2.30
N ILE A 325 15.81 5.70 -3.19
CA ILE A 325 16.84 6.68 -2.79
C ILE A 325 16.19 7.96 -2.27
N TRP A 326 15.12 8.44 -2.91
CA TRP A 326 14.46 9.68 -2.53
C TRP A 326 13.93 9.64 -1.09
N VAL A 327 13.30 8.52 -0.70
CA VAL A 327 12.84 8.27 0.68
C VAL A 327 13.98 8.45 1.68
N PHE A 328 15.12 7.81 1.46
CA PHE A 328 16.23 7.86 2.41
C PHE A 328 16.96 9.20 2.38
N LYS A 329 17.11 9.83 1.20
CA LYS A 329 17.75 11.15 1.05
C LYS A 329 17.05 12.25 1.87
N THR A 330 15.76 12.09 2.17
CA THR A 330 14.98 13.04 2.97
C THR A 330 15.12 12.84 4.48
N ARG A 331 15.84 11.83 4.97
CA ARG A 331 16.03 11.54 6.41
C ARG A 331 16.98 12.53 7.07
N LYS A 332 16.49 13.74 7.25
CA LYS A 332 17.19 14.85 7.89
C LYS A 332 16.19 15.66 8.70
N LYS A 333 16.66 16.21 9.83
CA LYS A 333 15.85 17.02 10.75
C LYS A 333 15.08 18.13 10.03
N ASP A 334 15.77 18.86 9.15
CA ASP A 334 15.21 20.02 8.44
C ASP A 334 14.23 19.64 7.31
N TYR A 335 14.10 18.35 6.99
CA TYR A 335 13.22 17.87 5.93
C TYR A 335 12.14 16.94 6.48
N LEU A 336 11.77 17.07 7.76
CA LEU A 336 10.85 16.15 8.43
C LEU A 336 9.49 16.05 7.73
N LEU A 337 8.88 17.18 7.38
CA LEU A 337 7.62 17.22 6.62
C LEU A 337 7.75 16.46 5.30
N LYS A 338 8.79 16.78 4.53
CA LYS A 338 9.07 16.12 3.24
C LYS A 338 9.32 14.62 3.44
N ASN A 339 10.06 14.23 4.47
CA ASN A 339 10.36 12.84 4.75
C ASN A 339 9.10 12.03 5.06
N VAL A 340 8.20 12.56 5.89
CA VAL A 340 6.95 11.88 6.22
C VAL A 340 6.11 11.69 4.95
N ILE A 341 5.96 12.74 4.13
CA ILE A 341 5.20 12.67 2.87
C ILE A 341 5.79 11.65 1.90
N VAL A 342 7.11 11.67 1.70
CA VAL A 342 7.79 10.73 0.79
C VAL A 342 7.74 9.30 1.33
N SER A 343 7.79 9.12 2.64
CA SER A 343 7.67 7.79 3.27
C SER A 343 6.26 7.21 3.13
N VAL A 344 5.23 8.04 3.28
CA VAL A 344 3.84 7.64 3.02
C VAL A 344 3.61 7.38 1.54
N PHE A 345 4.14 8.22 0.65
CA PHE A 345 4.14 7.95 -0.80
C PHE A 345 4.76 6.58 -1.12
N PHE A 346 5.93 6.27 -0.55
CA PHE A 346 6.58 4.99 -0.78
C PHE A 346 5.76 3.81 -0.24
N THR A 347 5.29 3.89 0.99
CA THR A 347 4.62 2.76 1.66
C THR A 347 3.19 2.54 1.19
N SER A 348 2.43 3.61 0.99
CA SER A 348 1.01 3.54 0.61
C SER A 348 0.80 3.47 -0.89
N LEU A 349 1.65 4.13 -1.69
CA LEU A 349 1.54 4.13 -3.15
C LEU A 349 2.53 3.19 -3.82
N CYS A 350 3.84 3.37 -3.61
CA CYS A 350 4.84 2.58 -4.34
C CYS A 350 4.76 1.07 -4.01
N LEU A 351 4.72 0.69 -2.73
CA LEU A 351 4.55 -0.71 -2.33
C LEU A 351 3.15 -1.25 -2.65
N GLY A 352 2.13 -0.39 -2.58
CA GLY A 352 0.75 -0.74 -2.95
C GLY A 352 0.64 -1.13 -4.43
N TRP A 353 1.25 -0.34 -5.31
CA TRP A 353 1.28 -0.56 -6.76
C TRP A 353 1.96 -1.88 -7.14
N LEU A 354 3.09 -2.21 -6.51
CA LEU A 354 3.78 -3.48 -6.78
C LEU A 354 2.88 -4.69 -6.55
N ASN A 355 2.00 -4.60 -5.55
CA ASN A 355 1.07 -5.66 -5.19
C ASN A 355 -0.20 -5.63 -6.05
N SER A 356 -0.75 -4.44 -6.31
CA SER A 356 -2.02 -4.26 -6.99
C SER A 356 -2.02 -2.94 -7.77
N THR A 357 -2.04 -3.06 -9.10
CA THR A 357 -2.16 -1.93 -10.02
C THR A 357 -3.63 -1.71 -10.45
N SER A 358 -3.95 -0.51 -10.90
CA SER A 358 -5.17 -0.17 -11.66
C SER A 358 -5.01 -0.38 -13.16
N GLY A 359 -3.82 -0.78 -13.62
CA GLY A 359 -3.45 -0.94 -15.03
C GLY A 359 -2.39 0.06 -15.49
N CYS A 360 -2.03 1.06 -14.68
CA CYS A 360 -0.93 1.97 -14.97
C CYS A 360 -0.31 2.61 -13.71
N PHE A 361 1.01 2.51 -13.57
CA PHE A 361 1.77 3.06 -12.45
C PHE A 361 1.72 4.60 -12.39
N LEU A 362 1.65 5.27 -13.53
CA LEU A 362 1.56 6.74 -13.59
C LEU A 362 0.24 7.21 -12.99
N SER A 363 -0.87 6.57 -13.39
CA SER A 363 -2.18 6.80 -12.80
C SER A 363 -2.20 6.49 -11.31
N TYR A 364 -1.51 5.43 -10.89
CA TYR A 364 -1.43 5.05 -9.48
C TYR A 364 -0.67 6.09 -8.64
N PHE A 365 0.44 6.63 -9.14
CA PHE A 365 1.29 7.58 -8.42
C PHE A 365 0.82 9.03 -8.50
N PHE A 366 0.31 9.43 -9.66
CA PHE A 366 -0.05 10.82 -9.99
C PHE A 366 -1.53 11.01 -10.27
N GLY A 367 -2.36 10.01 -9.99
CA GLY A 367 -3.80 10.14 -10.06
C GLY A 367 -4.31 11.22 -9.09
N PHE A 368 -5.40 11.87 -9.47
CA PHE A 368 -6.07 12.91 -8.71
C PHE A 368 -6.31 12.50 -7.26
N THR A 369 -6.84 11.29 -7.03
CA THR A 369 -7.08 10.75 -5.68
C THR A 369 -5.79 10.65 -4.86
N SER A 370 -4.70 10.13 -5.46
CA SER A 370 -3.40 10.02 -4.81
C SER A 370 -2.84 11.40 -4.45
N LEU A 371 -2.96 12.37 -5.35
CA LEU A 371 -2.51 13.76 -5.12
C LEU A 371 -3.31 14.44 -4.02
N VAL A 372 -4.64 14.30 -4.02
CA VAL A 372 -5.53 14.86 -2.98
C VAL A 372 -5.17 14.27 -1.61
N TYR A 373 -4.96 12.96 -1.51
CA TYR A 373 -4.56 12.34 -0.25
C TYR A 373 -3.18 12.79 0.22
N LEU A 374 -2.18 12.87 -0.66
CA LEU A 374 -0.86 13.38 -0.31
C LEU A 374 -0.89 14.84 0.11
N PHE A 375 -1.71 15.67 -0.55
CA PHE A 375 -1.94 17.05 -0.16
C PHE A 375 -2.61 17.15 1.22
N GLY A 376 -3.64 16.33 1.47
CA GLY A 376 -4.25 16.20 2.78
C GLY A 376 -3.24 15.79 3.85
N THR A 377 -2.34 14.85 3.56
CA THR A 377 -1.25 14.46 4.46
C THR A 377 -0.28 15.61 4.69
N TYR A 378 0.08 16.37 3.64
CA TYR A 378 0.93 17.55 3.77
C TYR A 378 0.31 18.58 4.71
N MET A 379 -0.98 18.89 4.54
CA MET A 379 -1.71 19.82 5.40
C MET A 379 -1.79 19.33 6.84
N LEU A 380 -2.05 18.03 7.04
CA LEU A 380 -2.07 17.40 8.36
C LEU A 380 -0.72 17.54 9.07
N ILE A 381 0.37 17.14 8.42
CA ILE A 381 1.69 17.16 9.05
C ILE A 381 2.17 18.59 9.27
N LYS A 382 1.88 19.52 8.34
CA LYS A 382 2.13 20.95 8.53
C LYS A 382 1.36 21.52 9.71
N TYR A 383 0.10 21.12 9.90
CA TYR A 383 -0.70 21.51 11.07
C TYR A 383 -0.10 20.99 12.37
N VAL A 384 0.29 19.72 12.42
CA VAL A 384 0.90 19.10 13.60
C VAL A 384 2.22 19.78 13.95
N LEU A 385 3.07 20.04 12.95
CA LEU A 385 4.37 20.71 13.12
C LEU A 385 4.25 22.22 13.39
N LYS A 386 3.07 22.83 13.22
CA LYS A 386 2.86 24.27 13.42
C LYS A 386 3.29 24.70 14.82
N GLY A 387 4.19 25.69 14.87
CA GLY A 387 4.75 26.23 16.11
C GLY A 387 6.00 25.48 16.63
N SER A 388 6.51 24.50 15.88
CA SER A 388 7.81 23.87 16.14
C SER A 388 8.88 24.45 15.22
N SER A 389 10.16 24.41 15.65
CA SER A 389 11.30 24.77 14.79
C SER A 389 11.52 23.79 13.63
N LEU A 390 10.76 22.68 13.59
CA LEU A 390 10.78 21.64 12.55
C LEU A 390 9.80 21.93 11.39
N ASN A 391 9.13 23.08 11.38
CA ASN A 391 8.15 23.46 10.36
C ASN A 391 8.77 24.16 9.13
N LYS A 392 10.02 23.83 8.80
CA LYS A 392 10.69 24.23 7.55
C LYS A 392 10.50 23.13 6.51
#